data_AF-A0AAU9UXS5-F1
#
_entry.id   AF-A0AAU9UXS5-F1
#
_cell.length_a   1.000
_cell.length_b   1.000
_cell.length_c   1.000
_cell.angle_alpha   90.00
_cell.angle_beta   90.00
_cell.angle_gamma   90.00
#
_symmetry.space_group_name_H-M   'P 1'
#
loop_
_entity.id
_entity.type
_entity.pdbx_description
1 polymer ?
#
loop_
_entity_poly.entity_id
_entity_poly.type
_entity_poly.pdbx_seq_one_letter_code
_entity_poly.pdbx_strand_id
1 'polypeptide(L)' 'MLVYNIVHGSVSPGERNGYNIPEVVEIAELGAWLSEEGRALHAAAPLDRHLPAPAKRLLADAYMCFYRSPDLAMYR' A
#
# COMPACT_ATOMS: atom_id res chain seq x y z
N MET A 1 2.45 -7.90 0.62
CA MET A 1 1.33 -7.16 1.24
C MET A 1 0.42 -6.70 0.12
N LEU A 2 -0.83 -7.15 0.09
CA LEU A 2 -1.80 -6.68 -0.90
C LEU A 2 -2.38 -5.37 -0.38
N VAL A 3 -1.95 -4.25 -0.96
CA VAL A 3 -2.62 -2.97 -0.72
C VAL A 3 -3.85 -2.98 -1.62
N TYR A 4 -5.01 -3.32 -1.05
CA TYR A 4 -6.27 -3.15 -1.76
C TYR A 4 -6.56 -1.66 -1.90
N ASN A 5 -6.38 -1.15 -3.12
CA ASN A 5 -6.90 0.14 -3.49
C ASN A 5 -8.35 -0.04 -3.88
N ILE A 6 -9.28 0.39 -3.01
CA ILE A 6 -10.64 0.66 -3.45
C ILE A 6 -10.55 1.99 -4.19
N VAL A 7 -10.29 1.93 -5.49
CA VAL A 7 -10.41 3.09 -6.36
C VAL A 7 -11.88 3.48 -6.33
N HIS A 8 -12.19 4.67 -5.82
CA HIS A 8 -13.49 5.27 -6.07
C HIS A 8 -13.61 5.48 -7.57
N GLY A 9 -14.52 4.72 -8.20
CA GLY A 9 -14.68 4.70 -9.64
C GLY A 9 -14.77 6.11 -10.22
N SER A 10 -14.10 6.31 -11.35
CA SER A 10 -14.27 7.50 -12.19
C SER A 10 -15.74 7.59 -12.60
N VAL A 11 -16.47 8.51 -11.98
CA VAL A 11 -17.88 8.80 -12.25
C VAL A 11 -17.99 9.43 -13.63
N SER A 12 -18.65 8.76 -14.58
CA SER A 12 -19.30 9.47 -15.69
C SER A 12 -20.64 10.04 -15.19
N PRO A 13 -21.04 11.26 -15.58
CA PRO A 13 -22.25 11.89 -15.02
C PRO A 13 -23.51 11.15 -15.50
N GLY A 14 -24.12 10.32 -14.64
CA GLY A 14 -25.44 9.72 -14.93
C GLY A 14 -25.79 8.39 -14.25
N GLU A 15 -24.83 7.62 -13.74
CA GLU A 15 -25.14 6.26 -13.26
C GLU A 15 -25.51 6.22 -11.77
N ARG A 16 -26.81 6.02 -11.49
CA ARG A 16 -27.32 5.63 -10.15
C ARG A 16 -26.80 4.25 -9.67
N ASN A 17 -26.13 3.48 -10.55
CA ASN A 17 -25.73 2.08 -10.35
C ASN A 17 -24.23 1.82 -10.60
N GLY A 18 -23.35 2.81 -10.39
CA GLY A 18 -21.91 2.59 -10.53
C GLY A 18 -21.39 1.53 -9.55
N TYR A 19 -20.45 0.69 -10.00
CA TYR A 19 -19.72 -0.27 -9.16
C TYR A 19 -18.22 0.00 -9.19
N ASN A 20 -17.51 -0.42 -8.15
CA ASN A 20 -16.07 -0.25 -8.07
C ASN A 20 -15.34 -1.31 -8.90
N ILE A 21 -14.30 -0.89 -9.61
CA ILE A 21 -13.36 -1.81 -10.28
C ILE A 21 -12.20 -2.06 -9.30
N PRO A 22 -11.96 -3.31 -8.86
CA PRO A 22 -10.82 -3.61 -8.01
C PRO A 22 -9.53 -3.48 -8.81
N GLU A 23 -8.51 -2.88 -8.20
CA GLU A 23 -7.19 -2.73 -8.80
C GLU A 23 -6.13 -3.45 -7.95
N VAL A 24 -5.25 -4.18 -8.62
CA VAL A 24 -4.04 -4.75 -8.04
C VAL A 24 -2.84 -4.10 -8.73
N VAL A 25 -2.06 -3.35 -7.97
CA VAL A 25 -0.88 -2.64 -8.45
C VAL A 25 0.36 -3.24 -7.82
N GLU A 26 1.39 -3.49 -8.64
CA GLU A 26 2.70 -3.89 -8.15
C GLU A 26 3.40 -2.71 -7.46
N ILE A 27 4.06 -2.98 -6.34
CA ILE A 27 4.88 -1.99 -5.62
C ILE A 27 6.30 -2.54 -5.55
N ALA A 28 7.10 -2.25 -6.58
CA ALA A 28 8.47 -2.74 -6.70
C ALA A 28 9.40 -2.16 -5.60
N GLU A 29 9.11 -0.95 -5.15
CA GLU A 29 9.91 -0.20 -4.18
C GLU A 29 9.67 -0.63 -2.72
N LEU A 30 8.71 -1.54 -2.48
CA LEU A 30 8.32 -1.95 -1.13
C LEU A 30 9.51 -2.48 -0.32
N GLY A 31 10.37 -3.29 -0.95
CA GLY A 31 11.57 -3.81 -0.30
C GLY A 31 12.55 -2.70 0.10
N ALA A 32 12.71 -1.67 -0.73
CA ALA A 32 13.58 -0.54 -0.46
C ALA A 32 13.04 0.32 0.70
N TRP A 33 11.74 0.56 0.78
CA TRP A 33 11.14 1.33 1.89
C TRP A 33 11.29 0.62 3.24
N LEU A 34 11.24 -0.71 3.24
CA LEU A 34 11.36 -1.55 4.44
C LEU A 34 12.80 -1.91 4.80
N SER A 35 13.78 -1.51 3.97
CA SER A 35 15.21 -1.71 4.25
C SER A 35 15.69 -0.86 5.43
N GLU A 36 16.91 -1.11 5.92
CA GLU A 36 17.51 -0.28 6.98
C GLU A 36 17.72 1.17 6.51
N GLU A 37 18.18 1.33 5.27
CA GLU A 37 18.38 2.63 4.64
C GLU A 37 17.06 3.38 4.51
N GLY A 38 16.00 2.69 4.10
CA GLY A 38 14.64 3.22 4.04
C GLY A 38 14.16 3.71 5.41
N ARG A 39 14.31 2.87 6.45
CA ARG A 39 13.95 3.24 7.83
C ARG A 39 14.70 4.47 8.32
N ALA A 40 16.01 4.56 8.06
CA ALA A 40 16.81 5.71 8.46
C ALA A 40 16.34 7.01 7.77
N LEU A 41 16.03 6.94 6.47
CA LEU A 41 15.47 8.07 5.72
C LEU A 41 14.10 8.50 6.26
N HIS A 42 13.22 7.54 6.59
CA HIS A 42 11.93 7.83 7.20
C HIS A 42 12.08 8.50 8.57
N ALA A 43 12.97 8.00 9.43
CA ALA A 43 13.21 8.57 10.74
C ALA A 43 13.81 10.00 10.67
N ALA A 44 14.62 10.28 9.64
CA ALA A 44 15.22 11.59 9.42
C ALA A 44 14.28 12.60 8.74
N ALA A 45 13.14 12.15 8.19
CA ALA A 45 12.15 13.00 7.54
C ALA A 45 11.03 13.38 8.53
N PRO A 46 11.02 14.60 9.09
CA PRO A 46 10.08 14.98 10.16
C PRO A 46 8.61 15.09 9.71
N LEU A 47 8.32 14.95 8.41
CA LEU A 47 6.99 15.11 7.82
C LEU A 47 6.73 14.04 6.76
N ASP A 48 5.78 13.15 7.03
CA ASP A 48 5.31 12.06 6.15
C ASP A 48 4.76 12.52 4.78
N ARG A 49 4.63 13.84 4.57
CA ARG A 49 4.10 14.46 3.35
C ARG A 49 4.97 14.23 2.10
N HIS A 50 6.21 13.80 2.27
CA HIS A 50 7.14 13.54 1.18
C HIS A 50 7.18 12.07 0.75
N LEU A 51 6.41 11.20 1.42
CA LEU A 51 6.35 9.79 1.07
C LEU A 51 5.41 9.55 -0.13
N PRO A 52 5.78 8.66 -1.08
CA PRO A 52 4.85 8.19 -2.10
C PRO A 52 3.56 7.67 -1.47
N ALA A 53 2.42 7.85 -2.14
CA ALA A 53 1.12 7.48 -1.59
C ALA A 53 1.03 6.03 -1.06
N PRO A 54 1.58 5.00 -1.75
CA PRO A 54 1.57 3.63 -1.23
C PRO A 54 2.43 3.46 0.03
N ALA A 55 3.59 4.12 0.09
CA ALA A 55 4.48 4.09 1.25
C ALA A 55 3.85 4.77 2.46
N LYS A 56 3.23 5.95 2.26
CA LYS A 56 2.52 6.67 3.32
C LYS A 56 1.39 5.81 3.90
N ARG A 57 0.56 5.22 3.04
CA ARG A 57 -0.56 4.37 3.49
C ARG A 57 -0.10 3.13 4.24
N LEU A 58 1.01 2.54 3.80
CA LEU A 58 1.60 1.42 4.52
C LEU A 58 2.13 1.83 5.90
N LEU A 59 2.93 2.89 5.97
CA LEU A 59 3.70 3.20 7.18
C LEU A 59 2.90 4.00 8.21
N ALA A 60 1.95 4.82 7.77
CA ALA A 60 1.17 5.70 8.64
C ALA A 60 -0.29 5.23 8.84
N ASP A 61 -0.88 4.53 7.87
CA ASP A 61 -2.31 4.17 7.90
C ASP A 61 -2.55 2.65 8.10
N ALA A 62 -1.53 1.86 8.44
CA ALA A 62 -1.68 0.43 8.67
C ALA A 62 -2.55 0.15 9.91
N TYR A 63 -3.66 -0.56 9.70
CA TYR A 63 -4.56 -0.97 10.77
C TYR A 63 -4.18 -2.32 11.39
N MET A 64 -3.77 -3.29 10.56
CA MET A 64 -3.43 -4.66 10.98
C MET A 64 -2.24 -5.19 10.18
N CYS A 65 -1.38 -5.95 10.87
CA CYS A 65 -0.30 -6.72 10.26
C CYS A 65 -0.63 -8.21 10.38
N PHE A 66 -0.73 -8.89 9.24
CA PHE A 66 -0.99 -10.33 9.19
C PHE A 66 0.33 -11.10 9.12
N TYR A 67 0.51 -12.03 10.06
CA TYR A 67 1.66 -12.94 10.12
C TYR A 67 1.21 -14.36 9.82
N ARG A 68 2.10 -15.16 9.20
CA ARG A 68 1.84 -16.57 8.89
C ARG A 68 3.07 -17.41 9.22
N SER A 69 2.88 -18.71 9.47
CA SER A 69 4.00 -19.66 9.50
C SER A 69 4.72 -19.61 8.14
N PRO A 70 6.07 -19.56 8.09
CA PRO A 70 6.83 -19.59 6.84
C PRO A 70 6.45 -20.75 5.92
N ASP A 71 6.10 -21.90 6.49
CA ASP A 71 5.76 -23.14 5.78
C ASP A 71 4.48 -23.05 4.93
N LEU A 72 3.61 -22.06 5.20
CA LEU A 72 2.35 -21.84 4.47
C LEU A 72 2.53 -20.98 3.20
N ALA A 73 3.75 -20.92 2.66
CA ALA A 73 4.05 -20.06 1.51
C ALA A 73 3.45 -20.71 0.26
N MET A 74 2.62 -19.98 -0.49
CA MET A 74 2.09 -20.49 -1.75
C MET A 74 3.18 -20.74 -2.81
N TYR A 75 4.31 -20.04 -2.71
CA TYR A 75 5.43 -20.12 -3.65
C TYR A 75 6.77 -20.03 -2.89
N ARG A 76 7.83 -20.61 -3.47
CA ARG A 76 9.21 -20.54 -2.99
C ARG A 76 9.98 -19.47 -3.73
#